data_AF-A0A963EAM4-F1
#
_entry.id   AF-A0A963EAM4-F1
#
_cell.length_a   1.000
_cell.length_b   1.000
_cell.length_c   1.000
_cell.angle_alpha   90.00
_cell.angle_beta   90.00
_cell.angle_gamma   90.00
#
_symmetry.space_group_name_H-M   'P 1'
#
loop_
_entity.id
_entity.type
_entity.pdbx_description
1 polymer ?
#
loop_
_entity_poly.entity_id
_entity_poly.type
_entity_poly.pdbx_seq_one_letter_code
_entity_poly.pdbx_strand_id
1 'polypeptide(L)'
;MSNHDLDERSLNILHHLVESYINDGQPVGSKALAERARLPFSSATIRNIMADLEAEGFLVSPHTSSGRVPTLEGYRMFANQLLTAQSPSEFSLEMLRDALNSEAEETGLIERASTLLSQVTQLAGVVTMPKHEQLILKQVEFLYLSERRVLVVLVLNDYQVQNRVIEIDREFSRRELEEAGNYLTQCFSGKDLLKARKDLLLRMQEERADLEAMLKTVMDMAEKSQEK
;
A
#
# COMPACT_ATOMS: atom_id res chain seq x y z
N MET A 1 -20.00 0.46 18.37
CA MET A 1 -20.39 -0.12 17.08
C MET A 1 -21.12 -1.40 17.41
N SER A 2 -22.45 -1.37 17.31
CA SER A 2 -23.31 -2.46 17.78
C SER A 2 -23.20 -3.63 16.80
N ASN A 3 -22.58 -4.73 17.22
CA ASN A 3 -22.62 -5.98 16.47
C ASN A 3 -24.04 -6.55 16.65
N HIS A 4 -24.97 -6.20 15.76
CA HIS A 4 -26.23 -6.93 15.63
C HIS A 4 -25.95 -8.13 14.76
N ASP A 5 -25.69 -9.28 15.42
CA ASP A 5 -25.65 -10.56 14.74
C ASP A 5 -27.08 -10.87 14.28
N LEU A 6 -27.37 -10.57 13.02
CA LEU A 6 -28.59 -11.02 12.35
C LEU A 6 -28.67 -12.54 12.43
N ASP A 7 -29.88 -13.08 12.64
CA ASP A 7 -30.04 -14.53 12.60
C ASP A 7 -29.78 -15.08 11.19
N GLU A 8 -29.43 -16.36 11.09
CA GLU A 8 -29.09 -16.99 9.80
C GLU A 8 -30.22 -16.85 8.76
N ARG A 9 -31.48 -16.76 9.21
CA ARG A 9 -32.64 -16.63 8.35
C ARG A 9 -32.73 -15.23 7.73
N SER A 10 -32.50 -14.20 8.53
CA SER A 10 -32.49 -12.81 8.10
C SER A 10 -31.30 -12.54 7.18
N LEU A 11 -30.13 -13.10 7.50
CA LEU A 11 -28.96 -13.06 6.62
C LEU A 11 -29.24 -13.73 5.26
N ASN A 12 -29.88 -14.90 5.25
CA ASN A 12 -30.22 -15.61 4.02
C ASN A 12 -31.25 -14.83 3.17
N ILE A 13 -32.27 -14.24 3.80
CA ILE A 13 -33.25 -13.39 3.11
C ILE A 13 -32.58 -12.13 2.56
N LEU A 14 -31.71 -11.48 3.33
CA LEU A 14 -30.96 -10.31 2.90
C LEU A 14 -30.05 -10.64 1.72
N HIS A 15 -29.35 -11.78 1.75
CA HIS A 15 -28.50 -12.26 0.65
C HIS A 15 -29.26 -12.35 -0.67
N HIS A 16 -30.35 -13.13 -0.70
CA HIS A 16 -31.11 -13.33 -1.93
C HIS A 16 -31.85 -12.07 -2.40
N LEU A 17 -32.24 -11.19 -1.47
CA LEU A 17 -32.85 -9.92 -1.83
C LEU A 17 -31.84 -9.02 -2.53
N VAL A 18 -30.64 -8.87 -1.95
CA VAL A 18 -29.57 -8.04 -2.52
C VAL A 18 -29.14 -8.61 -3.88
N GLU A 19 -28.95 -9.92 -4.01
CA GLU A 19 -28.67 -10.56 -5.32
C GLU A 19 -29.76 -10.28 -6.35
N SER A 20 -31.03 -10.45 -5.98
CA SER A 20 -32.15 -10.18 -6.91
C SER A 20 -32.19 -8.71 -7.32
N TYR A 21 -31.88 -7.79 -6.40
CA TYR A 21 -31.87 -6.36 -6.69
C TYR A 21 -30.67 -5.95 -7.55
N ILE A 22 -29.48 -6.53 -7.34
CA ILE A 22 -28.29 -6.31 -8.19
C ILE A 22 -28.58 -6.75 -9.63
N ASN A 23 -29.27 -7.88 -9.81
CA ASN A 23 -29.56 -8.43 -11.14
C ASN A 23 -30.66 -7.66 -11.89
N ASP A 24 -31.76 -7.30 -11.22
CA ASP A 24 -32.94 -6.75 -11.89
C ASP A 24 -33.11 -5.23 -11.73
N GLY A 25 -32.48 -4.64 -10.71
CA GLY A 25 -32.66 -3.23 -10.35
C GLY A 25 -34.08 -2.87 -9.88
N GLN A 26 -34.93 -3.86 -9.60
CA GLN A 26 -36.33 -3.67 -9.22
C GLN A 26 -36.56 -3.99 -7.74
N PRO A 27 -37.42 -3.21 -7.05
CA PRO A 27 -37.87 -3.53 -5.70
C PRO A 27 -38.38 -4.99 -5.54
N VAL A 28 -37.92 -5.67 -4.50
CA VAL A 28 -38.14 -7.11 -4.34
C VAL A 28 -39.29 -7.37 -3.36
N GLY A 29 -40.31 -8.10 -3.82
CA GLY A 29 -41.44 -8.52 -2.99
C GLY A 29 -41.24 -9.90 -2.35
N SER A 30 -41.83 -10.14 -1.18
CA SER A 30 -41.67 -11.40 -0.44
C SER A 30 -42.14 -12.64 -1.19
N LYS A 31 -43.15 -12.52 -2.07
CA LYS A 31 -43.63 -13.62 -2.92
C LYS A 31 -42.61 -13.97 -4.01
N ALA A 32 -42.09 -12.95 -4.71
CA ALA A 32 -41.07 -13.13 -5.74
C ALA A 32 -39.78 -13.73 -5.15
N LEU A 33 -39.40 -13.30 -3.95
CA LEU A 33 -38.24 -13.82 -3.24
C LEU A 33 -38.42 -15.29 -2.85
N ALA A 34 -39.60 -15.67 -2.33
CA ALA A 34 -39.92 -17.07 -1.99
C ALA A 34 -39.78 -18.01 -3.19
N GLU A 35 -40.32 -17.59 -4.35
CA GLU A 35 -40.33 -18.38 -5.58
C GLU A 35 -38.93 -18.51 -6.20
N ARG A 36 -38.17 -17.41 -6.26
CA ARG A 36 -36.85 -17.37 -6.89
C ARG A 36 -35.76 -18.04 -6.05
N ALA A 37 -35.73 -17.79 -4.76
CA ALA A 37 -34.69 -18.28 -3.88
C ALA A 37 -34.97 -19.71 -3.37
N ARG A 38 -36.12 -20.31 -3.72
CA ARG A 38 -36.56 -21.64 -3.26
C ARG A 38 -36.43 -21.81 -1.74
N LEU A 39 -36.68 -20.73 -1.01
CA LEU A 39 -36.53 -20.69 0.44
C LEU A 39 -37.59 -21.59 1.08
N PRO A 40 -37.26 -22.27 2.20
CA PRO A 40 -38.20 -23.13 2.92
C PRO A 40 -39.28 -22.33 3.68
N PHE A 41 -39.43 -21.03 3.40
CA PHE A 41 -40.27 -20.10 4.15
C PHE A 41 -41.45 -19.62 3.31
N SER A 42 -42.59 -19.41 3.98
CA SER A 42 -43.76 -18.83 3.33
C SER A 42 -43.55 -17.35 2.99
N SER A 43 -44.27 -16.84 1.99
CA SER A 43 -44.25 -15.41 1.63
C SER A 43 -44.62 -14.49 2.80
N ALA A 44 -45.47 -14.96 3.74
CA ALA A 44 -45.83 -14.22 4.95
C ALA A 44 -44.66 -14.17 5.95
N THR A 45 -43.95 -15.28 6.14
CA THR A 45 -42.74 -15.34 6.98
C THR A 45 -41.65 -14.41 6.45
N ILE A 46 -41.41 -14.46 5.13
CA ILE A 46 -40.43 -13.59 4.48
C ILE A 46 -40.83 -12.12 4.61
N ARG A 47 -42.12 -11.78 4.47
CA ARG A 47 -42.61 -10.40 4.66
C ARG A 47 -42.31 -9.86 6.06
N ASN A 48 -42.47 -10.69 7.09
CA ASN A 48 -42.16 -10.28 8.47
C ASN A 48 -40.67 -10.04 8.65
N ILE A 49 -39.82 -10.97 8.20
CA ILE A 49 -38.37 -10.81 8.30
C ILE A 49 -37.88 -9.59 7.50
N MET A 50 -38.45 -9.33 6.32
CA MET A 50 -38.16 -8.13 5.54
C MET A 50 -38.64 -6.83 6.22
N ALA A 51 -39.63 -6.90 7.12
CA ALA A 51 -40.05 -5.76 7.92
C ALA A 51 -39.08 -5.54 9.10
N ASP A 52 -38.60 -6.61 9.72
CA ASP A 52 -37.58 -6.55 10.78
C ASP A 52 -36.26 -5.97 10.22
N LEU A 53 -35.80 -6.48 9.07
CA LEU A 53 -34.63 -5.94 8.34
C LEU A 53 -34.80 -4.48 7.91
N GLU A 54 -36.03 -4.02 7.67
CA GLU A 54 -36.30 -2.60 7.40
C GLU A 54 -36.23 -1.77 8.70
N ALA A 55 -36.78 -2.27 9.81
CA ALA A 55 -36.69 -1.62 11.11
C ALA A 55 -35.24 -1.50 11.60
N GLU A 56 -34.40 -2.48 11.27
CA GLU A 56 -32.95 -2.47 11.55
C GLU A 56 -32.14 -1.63 10.55
N GLY A 57 -32.76 -1.12 9.48
CA GLY A 57 -32.14 -0.20 8.53
C GLY A 57 -31.34 -0.85 7.39
N PHE A 58 -31.40 -2.17 7.23
CA PHE A 58 -30.76 -2.89 6.11
C PHE A 58 -31.58 -2.80 4.81
N LEU A 59 -32.90 -2.66 4.93
CA LEU A 59 -33.84 -2.54 3.82
C LEU A 59 -34.68 -1.26 3.93
N VAL A 60 -35.27 -0.84 2.82
CA VAL A 60 -36.25 0.26 2.80
C VAL A 60 -37.32 0.02 1.74
N SER A 61 -38.55 0.48 2.00
CA SER A 61 -39.57 0.62 0.97
C SER A 61 -39.37 1.91 0.17
N PRO A 62 -39.21 1.83 -1.16
CA PRO A 62 -39.30 3.04 -2.00
C PRO A 62 -40.73 3.59 -1.99
N HIS A 63 -41.73 2.71 -1.97
CA HIS A 63 -43.15 3.04 -1.78
C HIS A 63 -43.88 1.91 -1.05
N THR A 64 -44.99 2.22 -0.38
CA THR A 64 -45.73 1.35 0.54
C THR A 64 -46.15 -0.01 -0.03
N SER A 65 -46.23 -0.17 -1.36
CA SER A 65 -46.63 -1.41 -2.04
C SER A 65 -45.54 -2.04 -2.92
N SER A 66 -44.38 -1.41 -3.08
CA SER A 66 -43.40 -1.78 -4.11
C SER A 66 -42.44 -2.90 -3.70
N GLY A 67 -42.49 -3.42 -2.48
CA GLY A 67 -41.46 -4.33 -1.96
C GLY A 67 -40.33 -3.56 -1.27
N ARG A 68 -39.16 -4.18 -1.18
CA ARG A 68 -37.99 -3.59 -0.48
C ARG A 68 -36.79 -3.48 -1.40
N VAL A 69 -35.96 -2.49 -1.13
CA VAL A 69 -34.63 -2.30 -1.72
C VAL A 69 -33.57 -2.26 -0.63
N PRO A 70 -32.35 -2.72 -0.90
CA PRO A 70 -31.26 -2.64 0.08
C PRO A 70 -30.82 -1.20 0.30
N THR A 71 -30.51 -0.87 1.56
CA THR A 71 -29.85 0.39 1.93
C THR A 71 -28.33 0.25 1.77
N LEU A 72 -27.59 1.34 1.99
CA LEU A 72 -26.12 1.28 2.05
C LEU A 72 -25.63 0.26 3.09
N GLU A 73 -26.32 0.16 4.22
CA GLU A 73 -25.96 -0.79 5.28
C GLU A 73 -26.30 -2.23 4.89
N GLY A 74 -27.43 -2.44 4.19
CA GLY A 74 -27.76 -3.73 3.58
C GLY A 74 -26.70 -4.22 2.59
N TYR A 75 -26.20 -3.33 1.74
CA TYR A 75 -25.08 -3.65 0.83
C TYR A 75 -23.77 -3.95 1.55
N ARG A 76 -23.45 -3.21 2.63
CA ARG A 76 -22.25 -3.48 3.42
C ARG A 76 -22.32 -4.82 4.12
N MET A 77 -23.46 -5.15 4.72
CA MET A 77 -23.69 -6.45 5.35
C MET A 77 -23.53 -7.58 4.32
N PHE A 78 -24.14 -7.42 3.15
CA PHE A 78 -23.98 -8.37 2.04
C PHE A 78 -22.52 -8.54 1.62
N ALA A 79 -21.80 -7.45 1.35
CA ALA A 79 -20.41 -7.50 0.88
C ALA A 79 -19.44 -8.09 1.93
N ASN A 80 -19.65 -7.80 3.22
CA ASN A 80 -18.72 -8.20 4.27
C ASN A 80 -18.93 -9.65 4.75
N GLN A 81 -20.17 -10.14 4.78
CA GLN A 81 -20.51 -11.41 5.45
C GLN A 81 -21.16 -12.45 4.55
N LEU A 82 -21.80 -12.04 3.45
CA LEU A 82 -22.64 -12.92 2.65
C LEU A 82 -22.08 -13.16 1.24
N LEU A 83 -21.20 -12.29 0.77
CA LEU A 83 -20.54 -12.44 -0.52
C LEU A 83 -19.49 -13.57 -0.46
N THR A 84 -19.86 -14.75 -0.95
CA THR A 84 -18.89 -15.81 -1.23
C THR A 84 -18.24 -15.52 -2.58
N ALA A 85 -17.26 -14.62 -2.61
CA ALA A 85 -16.55 -14.31 -3.86
C ALA A 85 -15.84 -15.57 -4.37
N GLN A 86 -16.21 -16.03 -5.57
CA GLN A 86 -15.41 -17.04 -6.26
C GLN A 86 -14.07 -16.40 -6.62
N SER A 87 -12.98 -17.04 -6.21
CA SER A 87 -11.66 -16.60 -6.63
C SER A 87 -11.58 -16.64 -8.17
N PRO A 88 -10.97 -15.64 -8.82
CA PRO A 88 -10.72 -15.70 -10.25
C PRO A 88 -9.94 -16.97 -10.60
N SER A 89 -10.20 -17.55 -11.77
CA SER A 89 -9.45 -18.72 -12.23
C SER A 89 -7.95 -18.40 -12.34
N GLU A 90 -7.08 -19.40 -12.14
CA GLU A 90 -5.62 -19.22 -12.30
C GLU A 90 -5.27 -18.67 -13.69
N PHE A 91 -5.96 -19.14 -14.73
CA PHE A 91 -5.81 -18.65 -16.09
C PHE A 91 -6.11 -17.14 -16.21
N SER A 92 -7.21 -16.68 -15.59
CA SER A 92 -7.55 -15.25 -15.57
C SER A 92 -6.51 -14.41 -14.84
N LEU A 93 -5.93 -14.94 -13.76
CA LEU A 93 -4.87 -14.27 -13.01
C LEU A 93 -3.56 -14.21 -13.80
N GLU A 94 -3.24 -15.26 -14.56
CA GLU A 94 -2.04 -15.32 -15.39
C GLU A 94 -2.12 -14.31 -16.54
N MET A 95 -3.26 -14.22 -17.24
CA MET A 95 -3.46 -13.18 -18.26
C MET A 95 -3.36 -11.76 -17.68
N LEU A 96 -3.88 -11.53 -16.48
CA LEU A 96 -3.75 -10.23 -15.80
C LEU A 96 -2.29 -9.90 -15.46
N ARG A 97 -1.51 -10.89 -15.02
CA ARG A 97 -0.08 -10.71 -14.74
C ARG A 97 0.71 -10.40 -16.01
N ASP A 98 0.46 -11.12 -17.09
CA ASP A 98 1.14 -10.89 -18.37
C ASP A 98 0.82 -9.49 -18.93
N ALA A 99 -0.45 -9.06 -18.82
CA ALA A 99 -0.87 -7.74 -19.26
C ALA A 99 -0.25 -6.59 -18.43
N LEU A 100 0.18 -6.87 -17.18
CA LEU A 100 0.84 -5.92 -16.29
C LEU A 100 2.38 -5.96 -16.41
N ASN A 101 2.98 -7.09 -16.77
CA ASN A 101 4.44 -7.33 -16.73
C ASN A 101 5.23 -6.95 -18.00
N SER A 102 4.62 -6.30 -19.00
CA SER A 102 5.37 -5.88 -20.19
C SER A 102 6.46 -4.86 -19.83
N GLU A 103 7.68 -5.03 -20.36
CA GLU A 103 8.95 -4.31 -20.08
C GLU A 103 8.95 -2.77 -20.26
N ALA A 104 7.78 -2.13 -20.41
CA ALA A 104 7.70 -0.68 -20.55
C ALA A 104 7.80 0.04 -19.19
N GLU A 105 8.31 1.27 -19.25
CA GLU A 105 8.51 2.22 -18.15
C GLU A 105 7.36 2.26 -17.12
N GLU A 106 7.69 2.55 -15.85
CA GLU A 106 6.77 2.68 -14.70
C GLU A 106 5.54 3.56 -15.00
N THR A 107 5.67 4.56 -15.88
CA THR A 107 4.60 5.48 -16.28
C THR A 107 3.48 4.78 -17.06
N GLY A 108 3.80 3.77 -17.87
CA GLY A 108 2.82 3.02 -18.65
C GLY A 108 2.04 1.97 -17.84
N LEU A 109 2.55 1.58 -16.67
CA LEU A 109 1.92 0.56 -15.82
C LEU A 109 0.59 1.04 -15.23
N ILE A 110 0.53 2.29 -14.76
CA ILE A 110 -0.67 2.86 -14.14
C ILE A 110 -1.82 2.93 -15.14
N GLU A 111 -1.54 3.38 -16.36
CA GLU A 111 -2.53 3.47 -17.42
C GLU A 111 -3.09 2.09 -17.77
N ARG A 112 -2.21 1.11 -17.99
CA ARG A 112 -2.61 -0.28 -18.29
C ARG A 112 -3.43 -0.91 -17.18
N ALA A 113 -2.98 -0.77 -15.93
CA ALA A 113 -3.71 -1.29 -14.78
C ALA A 113 -5.10 -0.66 -14.68
N SER A 114 -5.21 0.65 -14.90
CA SER A 114 -6.49 1.37 -14.89
C SER A 114 -7.42 0.90 -16.03
N THR A 115 -6.88 0.75 -17.24
CA THR A 115 -7.64 0.25 -18.39
C THR A 115 -8.11 -1.19 -18.19
N LEU A 116 -7.23 -2.08 -17.73
CA LEU A 116 -7.58 -3.48 -17.45
C LEU A 116 -8.65 -3.59 -16.36
N LEU A 117 -8.50 -2.86 -15.26
CA LEU A 117 -9.50 -2.84 -14.18
C LEU A 117 -10.86 -2.37 -14.70
N SER A 118 -10.87 -1.33 -15.53
CA SER A 118 -12.11 -0.81 -16.11
C SER A 118 -12.75 -1.82 -17.08
N GLN A 119 -11.95 -2.51 -17.89
CA GLN A 119 -12.44 -3.54 -18.82
C GLN A 119 -13.03 -4.76 -18.10
N VAL A 120 -12.37 -5.23 -17.03
CA VAL A 120 -12.83 -6.39 -16.26
C VAL A 120 -14.10 -6.08 -15.48
N THR A 121 -14.16 -4.90 -14.86
CA THR A 121 -15.29 -4.52 -13.99
C THR A 121 -16.44 -3.86 -14.73
N GLN A 122 -16.21 -3.36 -15.95
CA GLN A 122 -17.13 -2.47 -16.67
C GLN A 122 -17.47 -1.20 -15.87
N LEU A 123 -16.59 -0.80 -14.95
CA LEU A 123 -16.71 0.39 -14.10
C LEU A 123 -15.54 1.33 -14.33
N ALA A 124 -15.66 2.56 -13.84
CA ALA A 124 -14.52 3.47 -13.79
C ALA A 124 -13.46 2.93 -12.81
N GLY A 125 -12.28 2.59 -13.34
CA GLY A 125 -11.11 2.23 -12.54
C GLY A 125 -10.27 3.46 -12.18
N VAL A 126 -9.83 3.54 -10.92
CA VAL A 126 -8.82 4.49 -10.48
C VAL A 126 -7.66 3.71 -9.91
N VAL A 127 -6.46 3.93 -10.46
CA VAL A 127 -5.21 3.34 -9.97
C VAL A 127 -4.30 4.47 -9.57
N THR A 128 -3.70 4.35 -8.39
CA THR A 128 -2.72 5.31 -7.88
C THR A 128 -1.47 4.56 -7.47
N MET A 129 -0.32 5.18 -7.71
CA MET A 129 0.94 4.69 -7.16
C MET A 129 1.16 5.40 -5.83
N PRO A 130 1.49 4.67 -4.75
CA PRO A 130 1.87 5.32 -3.50
C PRO A 130 3.04 6.27 -3.78
N LYS A 131 2.85 7.54 -3.46
CA LYS A 131 3.97 8.49 -3.50
C LYS A 131 4.93 8.05 -2.41
N HIS A 132 6.18 7.72 -2.78
CA HIS A 132 7.24 7.63 -1.79
C HIS A 132 7.32 8.98 -1.08
N GLU A 133 7.15 8.99 0.24
CA GLU A 133 7.55 10.13 1.06
C GLU A 133 9.04 10.35 0.82
N GLN A 134 9.37 11.39 0.05
CA GLN A 134 10.75 11.76 -0.19
C GLN A 134 11.29 12.31 1.13
N LEU A 135 12.11 11.51 1.81
CA LEU A 135 12.80 11.93 3.02
C LEU A 135 13.96 12.83 2.59
N ILE A 136 13.72 14.14 2.57
CA ILE A 136 14.74 15.11 2.18
C ILE A 136 15.65 15.34 3.38
N LEU A 137 16.92 14.98 3.22
CA LEU A 137 17.94 15.21 4.23
C LEU A 137 18.19 16.72 4.37
N LYS A 138 18.07 17.25 5.59
CA LYS A 138 18.45 18.62 5.92
C LYS A 138 19.82 18.67 6.58
N GLN A 139 20.06 17.78 7.54
CA GLN A 139 21.25 17.79 8.38
C GLN A 139 21.59 16.41 8.93
N VAL A 140 22.88 16.16 9.10
CA VAL A 140 23.46 14.99 9.79
C VAL A 140 24.36 15.49 10.92
N GLU A 141 24.11 15.01 12.13
CA GLU A 141 24.99 15.23 13.29
C GLU A 141 25.43 13.91 13.91
N PHE A 142 26.66 13.90 14.42
CA PHE A 142 27.22 12.79 15.17
C PHE A 142 27.58 13.26 16.58
N LEU A 143 27.06 12.57 17.58
CA LEU A 143 27.31 12.86 18.99
C LEU A 143 28.01 11.67 19.63
N TYR A 144 29.17 11.93 20.24
CA TYR A 144 29.92 10.93 20.99
C TYR A 144 29.13 10.47 22.23
N LEU A 145 28.92 9.16 22.39
CA LEU A 145 28.30 8.58 23.59
C LEU A 145 29.31 7.85 24.48
N SER A 146 30.15 6.99 23.88
CA SER A 146 31.18 6.20 24.57
C SER A 146 32.21 5.67 23.56
N GLU A 147 33.29 5.05 24.03
CA GLU A 147 34.42 4.55 23.20
C GLU A 147 33.99 3.81 21.92
N ARG A 148 32.90 3.03 21.99
CA ARG A 148 32.40 2.24 20.85
C ARG A 148 31.01 2.63 20.37
N ARG A 149 30.44 3.76 20.83
CA ARG A 149 29.07 4.16 20.46
C ARG A 149 28.97 5.64 20.11
N VAL A 150 28.30 5.91 18.99
CA VAL A 150 27.99 7.25 18.49
C VAL A 150 26.49 7.35 18.24
N LEU A 151 25.88 8.46 18.62
CA LEU A 151 24.51 8.81 18.23
C LEU A 151 24.54 9.58 16.92
N VAL A 152 23.87 9.05 15.91
CA VAL A 152 23.59 9.73 14.64
C VAL A 152 22.24 10.40 14.74
N VAL A 153 22.17 11.69 14.43
CA VAL A 153 20.95 12.48 14.36
C VAL A 153 20.75 12.91 12.91
N LEU A 154 19.64 12.47 12.29
CA LEU A 154 19.25 12.86 10.94
C LEU A 154 18.03 13.77 11.01
N VAL A 155 18.14 14.99 10.47
CA VAL A 155 17.04 15.94 10.37
C VAL A 155 16.47 15.89 8.95
N LEU A 156 15.16 15.68 8.84
CA LEU A 156 14.45 15.53 7.56
C LEU A 156 13.45 16.69 7.30
N ASN A 157 12.90 16.77 6.09
CA ASN A 157 11.96 17.81 5.64
C ASN A 157 10.74 18.00 6.56
N ASP A 158 10.17 16.92 7.09
CA ASP A 158 8.88 16.94 7.78
C ASP A 158 8.99 17.11 9.31
N TYR A 159 10.06 17.76 9.78
CA TYR A 159 10.43 17.83 11.21
C TYR A 159 10.66 16.46 11.87
N GLN A 160 10.75 15.40 11.06
CA GLN A 160 11.16 14.09 11.51
C GLN A 160 12.65 14.12 11.84
N VAL A 161 12.97 13.76 13.07
CA VAL A 161 14.34 13.57 13.54
C VAL A 161 14.54 12.08 13.79
N GLN A 162 15.52 11.47 13.13
CA GLN A 162 15.88 10.07 13.38
C GLN A 162 17.15 10.00 14.23
N ASN A 163 17.04 9.30 15.35
CA ASN A 163 18.13 9.10 16.31
C ASN A 163 18.56 7.64 16.28
N ARG A 164 19.81 7.39 15.92
CA ARG A 164 20.35 6.02 15.80
C ARG A 164 21.67 5.91 16.54
N VAL A 165 21.76 5.03 17.53
CA VAL A 165 23.04 4.66 18.11
C VAL A 165 23.70 3.62 17.20
N ILE A 166 24.92 3.91 16.78
CA ILE A 166 25.77 3.02 15.98
C ILE A 166 26.97 2.57 16.80
N GLU A 167 27.42 1.35 16.54
CA GLU A 167 28.69 0.83 17.05
C GLU A 167 29.82 1.14 16.05
N ILE A 168 30.98 1.53 16.57
CA ILE A 168 32.15 1.93 15.78
C ILE A 168 33.33 0.99 16.03
N ASP A 169 34.07 0.67 14.96
CA ASP A 169 35.21 -0.27 14.98
C ASP A 169 36.51 0.35 15.52
N ARG A 170 36.58 1.67 15.51
CA ARG A 170 37.66 2.46 16.11
C ARG A 170 37.09 3.63 16.88
N GLU A 171 37.85 4.14 17.83
CA GLU A 171 37.50 5.40 18.49
C GLU A 171 37.67 6.58 17.51
N PHE A 172 36.70 7.49 17.53
CA PHE A 172 36.72 8.75 16.79
C PHE A 172 36.76 9.92 17.76
N SER A 173 37.59 10.91 17.45
CA SER A 173 37.58 12.18 18.18
C SER A 173 36.29 12.95 17.90
N ARG A 174 35.90 13.84 18.83
CA ARG A 174 34.73 14.73 18.64
C ARG A 174 34.85 15.55 17.36
N ARG A 175 36.07 16.02 17.07
CA ARG A 175 36.36 16.81 15.87
C ARG A 175 36.17 16.02 14.59
N GLU A 176 36.62 14.76 14.52
CA GLU A 176 36.38 13.90 13.35
C GLU A 176 34.88 13.68 13.11
N LEU A 177 34.10 13.49 14.18
CA LEU A 177 32.65 13.32 14.10
C LEU A 177 31.95 14.61 13.61
N GLU A 178 32.37 15.77 14.11
CA GLU A 178 31.87 17.08 13.66
C GLU A 178 32.21 17.34 12.18
N GLU A 179 33.45 17.08 11.77
CA GLU A 179 33.89 17.22 10.38
C GLU A 179 33.11 16.29 9.45
N ALA A 180 32.86 15.03 9.86
CA ALA A 180 32.06 14.08 9.10
C ALA A 180 30.59 14.53 8.95
N GLY A 181 29.97 15.01 10.03
CA GLY A 181 28.59 15.49 10.01
C GLY A 181 28.41 16.72 9.11
N ASN A 182 29.35 17.66 9.20
CA ASN A 182 29.39 18.86 8.35
C ASN A 182 29.57 18.49 6.88
N TYR A 183 30.49 17.57 6.57
CA TYR A 183 30.71 17.10 5.20
C TYR A 183 29.46 16.48 4.60
N LEU A 184 28.80 15.55 5.32
CA LEU A 184 27.58 14.89 4.84
C LEU A 184 26.44 15.90 4.67
N THR A 185 26.28 16.82 5.63
CA THR A 185 25.28 17.88 5.53
C THR A 185 25.52 18.75 4.31
N GLN A 186 26.75 19.24 4.10
CA GLN A 186 27.07 20.11 2.97
C GLN A 186 26.88 19.43 1.61
N CYS A 187 27.23 18.14 1.50
CA CYS A 187 27.16 17.41 0.23
C CYS A 187 25.74 16.93 -0.13
N PHE A 188 24.90 16.65 0.88
CA PHE A 188 23.65 15.93 0.69
C PHE A 188 22.40 16.65 1.23
N SER A 189 22.54 17.83 1.84
CA SER A 189 21.38 18.64 2.23
C SER A 189 20.54 19.00 1.00
N GLY A 190 19.21 18.91 1.16
CA GLY A 190 18.24 19.12 0.09
C GLY A 190 18.05 17.93 -0.86
N LYS A 191 18.78 16.82 -0.68
CA LYS A 191 18.60 15.60 -1.47
C LYS A 191 17.71 14.60 -0.73
N ASP A 192 17.03 13.76 -1.51
CA ASP A 192 16.39 12.55 -1.01
C ASP A 192 17.43 11.62 -0.35
N LEU A 193 17.09 11.07 0.83
CA LEU A 193 18.00 10.27 1.66
C LEU A 193 18.49 9.00 0.95
N LEU A 194 17.62 8.32 0.19
CA LEU A 194 18.01 7.11 -0.54
C LEU A 194 18.97 7.46 -1.69
N LYS A 195 18.68 8.56 -2.39
CA LYS A 195 19.58 9.07 -3.43
C LYS A 195 20.91 9.52 -2.85
N ALA A 196 20.91 10.24 -1.74
CA ALA A 196 22.12 10.66 -1.02
C ALA A 196 23.00 9.46 -0.63
N ARG A 197 22.39 8.39 -0.09
CA ARG A 197 23.11 7.14 0.21
C ARG A 197 23.76 6.53 -1.03
N LYS A 198 23.03 6.44 -2.14
CA LYS A 198 23.55 5.87 -3.39
C LYS A 198 24.71 6.72 -3.94
N ASP A 199 24.54 8.04 -3.99
CA ASP A 199 25.56 8.98 -4.43
C ASP A 199 26.83 8.86 -3.55
N LEU A 200 26.67 8.77 -2.23
CA LEU A 200 27.79 8.61 -1.30
C LEU A 200 28.57 7.31 -1.56
N LEU A 201 27.86 6.18 -1.70
CA LEU A 201 28.51 4.89 -1.97
C LEU A 201 29.27 4.89 -3.30
N LEU A 202 28.71 5.52 -4.33
CA LEU A 202 29.35 5.63 -5.63
C LEU A 202 30.63 6.48 -5.55
N ARG A 203 30.56 7.63 -4.88
CA ARG A 203 31.73 8.49 -4.64
C ARG A 203 32.84 7.78 -3.85
N MET A 204 32.48 7.03 -2.80
CA MET A 204 33.46 6.27 -2.04
C MET A 204 34.16 5.19 -2.88
N GLN A 205 33.45 4.59 -3.84
CA GLN A 205 34.05 3.64 -4.78
C GLN A 205 35.00 4.32 -5.77
N GLU A 206 34.59 5.46 -6.32
CA GLU A 206 35.41 6.27 -7.25
C GLU A 206 36.69 6.79 -6.55
N GLU A 207 36.56 7.43 -5.39
CA GLU A 207 37.69 7.96 -4.62
C GLU A 207 38.67 6.85 -4.21
N ARG A 208 38.16 5.67 -3.86
CA ARG A 208 39.00 4.51 -3.55
C ARG A 208 39.79 4.05 -4.77
N ALA A 209 39.15 3.97 -5.93
CA ALA A 209 39.81 3.56 -7.18
C ALA A 209 40.91 4.57 -7.57
N ASP A 210 40.64 5.86 -7.43
CA ASP A 210 41.61 6.93 -7.70
C ASP A 210 42.81 6.86 -6.75
N LEU A 211 42.58 6.61 -5.46
CA LEU A 211 43.63 6.45 -4.47
C LEU A 211 44.51 5.22 -4.77
N GLU A 212 43.90 4.08 -5.10
CA GLU A 212 44.63 2.87 -5.48
C GLU A 212 45.50 3.12 -6.72
N ALA A 213 45.00 3.86 -7.72
CA ALA A 213 45.76 4.22 -8.92
C ALA A 213 46.94 5.18 -8.62
N MET A 214 46.72 6.19 -7.76
CA MET A 214 47.77 7.10 -7.33
C MET A 214 48.87 6.37 -6.55
N LEU A 215 48.50 5.51 -5.60
CA LEU A 215 49.45 4.70 -4.83
C LEU A 215 50.29 3.80 -5.73
N LYS A 216 49.66 3.13 -6.71
CA LYS A 216 50.38 2.32 -7.69
C LYS A 216 51.41 3.15 -8.46
N THR A 217 51.02 4.35 -8.91
CA THR A 217 51.92 5.26 -9.63
C THR A 217 53.12 5.66 -8.77
N VAL A 218 52.91 5.96 -7.48
CA VAL A 218 53.99 6.31 -6.55
C VAL A 218 54.92 5.11 -6.32
N MET A 219 54.39 3.90 -6.18
CA MET A 219 55.23 2.69 -6.05
C MET A 219 56.05 2.43 -7.31
N ASP A 220 55.44 2.50 -8.50
CA ASP A 220 56.14 2.33 -9.78
C ASP A 220 57.28 3.36 -9.97
N MET A 221 57.07 4.59 -9.49
CA MET A 221 58.11 5.63 -9.47
C MET A 221 59.23 5.32 -8.46
N ALA A 222 58.88 4.83 -7.27
CA ALA A 222 59.84 4.46 -6.24
C ALA A 222 60.73 3.28 -6.66
N GLU A 223 60.15 2.24 -7.27
CA GLU A 223 60.90 1.07 -7.78
C GLU A 223 61.90 1.48 -8.87
N LYS A 224 61.47 2.28 -9.85
CA LYS A 224 62.35 2.79 -10.91
C LYS A 224 63.48 3.70 -10.40
N SER A 225 63.33 4.29 -9.22
CA SER A 225 64.37 5.11 -8.60
C SER A 225 65.44 4.29 -7.87
N GLN A 226 65.21 3.02 -7.56
CA GLN A 226 66.16 2.15 -6.86
C GLN A 226 67.03 1.29 -7.81
N GLU A 227 66.72 1.27 -9.10
CA GLU A 227 67.48 0.52 -10.13
C GLU A 227 68.64 1.33 -10.78
N LYS A 228 69.11 2.42 -10.14
CA LYS A 228 70.29 3.20 -10.55
C LYS A 228 71.32 3.26 -9.43
#